data_AF-A0A6L7M4Q4-F1
#
_entry.id   AF-A0A6L7M4Q4-F1
#
_cell.length_a   1.000
_cell.length_b   1.000
_cell.length_c   1.000
_cell.angle_alpha   90.00
_cell.angle_beta   90.00
_cell.angle_gamma   90.00
#
_symmetry.space_group_name_H-M   'P 1'
#
loop_
_entity.id
_entity.type
_entity.pdbx_description
1 polymer ?
#
loop_
_entity_poly.entity_id
_entity_poly.type
_entity_poly.pdbx_seq_one_letter_code
_entity_poly.pdbx_strand_id
1 'polypeptide(L)'
;GFAEEVQRLRQRPDLSPRLPALRAVGYRQMWDHLEGEFEASEMRAKALAATRQLARRQLTWLRGWPFVKVLPSAEGAAATASAAIAVD
;
A
#
# COMPACT_ATOMS: atom_id res chain seq x y z
N GLY A 1 9.20 0.04 -13.57
CA GLY A 1 9.97 -0.22 -12.33
C GLY A 1 9.46 -1.42 -11.54
N PHE A 2 8.20 -1.38 -11.08
CA PHE A 2 7.64 -2.43 -10.21
C PHE A 2 7.39 -3.77 -10.93
N ALA A 3 6.88 -3.74 -12.16
CA ALA A 3 6.62 -4.98 -12.91
C ALA A 3 7.91 -5.78 -13.16
N GLU A 4 8.99 -5.08 -13.48
CA GLU A 4 10.32 -5.64 -13.72
C GLU A 4 10.93 -6.22 -12.43
N GLU A 5 10.67 -5.60 -11.28
CA GLU A 5 11.03 -6.16 -9.98
C GLU A 5 10.30 -7.48 -9.71
N VAL A 6 8.98 -7.51 -9.90
CA VAL A 6 8.19 -8.73 -9.69
C VAL A 6 8.61 -9.82 -10.70
N GLN A 7 8.92 -9.45 -11.94
CA GLN A 7 9.43 -10.39 -12.93
C GLN A 7 10.77 -11.02 -12.53
N ARG A 8 11.70 -10.24 -11.95
CA ARG A 8 12.95 -10.79 -11.37
C ARG A 8 12.67 -11.73 -10.20
N LEU A 9 11.69 -11.41 -9.35
CA LEU A 9 11.28 -12.30 -8.25
C LEU A 9 10.66 -13.61 -8.77
N ARG A 10 9.93 -13.58 -9.89
CA ARG A 10 9.38 -14.79 -10.53
C ARG A 10 10.43 -15.74 -11.08
N GLN A 11 11.59 -15.21 -11.49
CA GLN A 11 12.70 -16.02 -12.01
C GLN A 11 13.44 -16.80 -10.92
N ARG A 12 13.15 -16.53 -9.66
CA ARG A 12 13.76 -17.20 -8.52
C ARG A 12 13.02 -18.50 -8.17
N PRO A 13 13.67 -19.68 -8.26
CA PRO A 13 13.01 -20.96 -8.01
C PRO A 13 12.66 -21.19 -6.53
N ASP A 14 13.28 -20.45 -5.62
CA ASP A 14 13.02 -20.51 -4.17
C ASP A 14 11.81 -19.66 -3.74
N LEU A 15 11.24 -18.86 -4.64
CA LEU A 15 10.12 -17.98 -4.35
C LEU A 15 8.81 -18.52 -4.93
N SER A 16 7.76 -18.49 -4.09
CA SER A 16 6.39 -18.84 -4.48
C SER A 16 5.42 -17.78 -3.98
N PRO A 17 4.34 -17.46 -4.71
CA PRO A 17 3.30 -16.51 -4.27
C PRO A 17 2.68 -16.82 -2.91
N ARG A 18 2.82 -18.07 -2.43
CA ARG A 18 2.32 -18.51 -1.13
C ARG A 18 3.17 -17.99 0.05
N LEU A 19 4.42 -17.57 -0.20
CA LEU A 19 5.31 -17.06 0.83
C LEU A 19 4.79 -15.74 1.42
N PRO A 20 4.93 -15.51 2.75
CA PRO A 20 4.50 -14.27 3.39
C PRO A 20 5.06 -13.00 2.73
N ALA A 21 6.33 -13.02 2.28
CA ALA A 21 6.96 -11.88 1.62
C ALA A 21 6.23 -11.45 0.33
N LEU A 22 5.73 -12.42 -0.46
CA LEU A 22 5.01 -12.15 -1.71
C LEU A 22 3.52 -11.83 -1.49
N ARG A 23 3.04 -11.91 -0.24
CA ARG A 23 1.71 -11.44 0.15
C ARG A 23 1.67 -9.95 0.50
N ALA A 24 2.79 -9.24 0.36
CA ALA A 24 2.79 -7.79 0.40
C ALA A 24 1.80 -7.22 -0.64
N VAL A 25 1.11 -6.15 -0.26
CA VAL A 25 0.09 -5.52 -1.10
C VAL A 25 0.69 -5.12 -2.44
N GLY A 26 0.02 -5.49 -3.55
CA GLY A 26 0.46 -5.22 -4.92
C GLY A 26 1.24 -6.36 -5.56
N TYR A 27 2.04 -7.11 -4.80
CA TYR A 27 2.90 -8.17 -5.35
C TYR A 27 2.10 -9.33 -5.92
N ARG A 28 1.10 -9.81 -5.19
CA ARG A 28 0.22 -10.88 -5.68
C ARG A 28 -0.54 -10.45 -6.94
N GLN A 29 -1.04 -9.22 -6.98
CA GLN A 29 -1.78 -8.69 -8.12
C GLN A 29 -0.91 -8.58 -9.37
N MET A 30 0.33 -8.09 -9.22
CA MET A 30 1.29 -8.04 -10.32
C MET A 30 1.70 -9.44 -10.77
N TRP A 31 1.90 -10.36 -9.83
CA TRP A 31 2.23 -11.74 -10.15
C TRP A 31 1.14 -12.41 -11.01
N ASP A 32 -0.12 -12.27 -10.61
CA ASP A 32 -1.28 -12.80 -11.34
C ASP A 32 -1.40 -12.21 -12.74
N HIS A 33 -1.17 -10.91 -12.87
CA HIS A 33 -1.12 -10.24 -14.17
C HIS A 33 -0.01 -10.82 -15.07
N LEU A 34 1.17 -11.07 -14.52
CA LEU A 34 2.28 -11.69 -15.26
C LEU A 34 2.07 -13.19 -15.55
N GLU A 35 1.10 -13.84 -14.89
CA GLU A 35 0.61 -15.18 -15.21
C GLU A 35 -0.49 -15.18 -16.28
N GLY A 36 -0.98 -13.99 -16.67
CA GLY A 36 -2.05 -13.84 -17.66
C GLY A 36 -3.46 -14.01 -17.08
N GLU A 37 -3.61 -14.04 -15.76
CA GLU A 37 -4.90 -14.22 -15.09
C GLU A 37 -5.82 -13.00 -15.26
N PHE A 38 -5.24 -11.79 -15.30
CA PHE A 38 -5.99 -10.54 -15.47
C PHE A 38 -5.22 -9.49 -16.27
N GLU A 39 -5.96 -8.55 -16.86
CA GLU A 39 -5.42 -7.39 -17.55
C GLU A 39 -4.76 -6.38 -16.59
N ALA A 40 -3.86 -5.55 -17.13
CA ALA A 40 -3.13 -4.56 -16.34
C ALA A 40 -4.05 -3.54 -15.64
N SER A 41 -5.20 -3.21 -16.25
CA SER A 41 -6.21 -2.32 -15.66
C SER A 41 -6.85 -2.93 -14.41
N GLU A 42 -7.21 -4.21 -14.46
CA GLU A 42 -7.81 -4.93 -13.35
C GLU A 42 -6.79 -5.15 -12.22
N MET A 43 -5.54 -5.48 -12.57
CA MET A 43 -4.42 -5.56 -11.62
C MET A 43 -4.27 -4.26 -10.83
N ARG A 44 -4.28 -3.10 -11.52
CA ARG A 44 -4.20 -1.78 -10.87
C ARG A 44 -5.37 -1.52 -9.93
N ALA A 45 -6.59 -1.84 -10.37
CA ALA A 45 -7.80 -1.66 -9.54
C ALA A 45 -7.74 -2.52 -8.26
N LYS A 46 -7.35 -3.79 -8.40
CA LYS A 46 -7.17 -4.72 -7.27
C LYS A 46 -6.07 -4.26 -6.31
N ALA A 47 -4.92 -3.81 -6.84
CA ALA A 47 -3.82 -3.32 -6.01
C ALA A 47 -4.23 -2.07 -5.22
N LEU A 48 -4.93 -1.12 -5.85
CA LEU A 48 -5.43 0.08 -5.19
C LEU A 48 -6.43 -0.25 -4.08
N ALA A 49 -7.37 -1.17 -4.34
CA ALA A 49 -8.32 -1.63 -3.34
C ALA A 49 -7.61 -2.30 -2.14
N ALA A 50 -6.63 -3.17 -2.40
CA ALA A 50 -5.86 -3.85 -1.37
C ALA A 50 -5.07 -2.86 -0.49
N THR A 51 -4.48 -1.81 -1.08
CA THR A 51 -3.78 -0.74 -0.35
C THR A 51 -4.74 0.04 0.54
N ARG A 52 -5.92 0.40 0.04
CA ARG A 52 -6.95 1.09 0.84
C ARG A 52 -7.42 0.24 2.01
N GLN A 53 -7.61 -1.06 1.80
CA GLN A 53 -7.99 -1.98 2.86
C GLN A 53 -6.88 -2.13 3.91
N LEU A 54 -5.62 -2.19 3.50
CA LEU A 54 -4.48 -2.19 4.43
C LEU A 54 -4.47 -0.91 5.27
N ALA A 55 -4.55 0.26 4.63
CA ALA A 55 -4.59 1.54 5.32
C ALA A 55 -5.77 1.64 6.30
N ARG A 56 -6.97 1.20 5.88
CA ARG A 56 -8.14 1.15 6.75
C ARG A 56 -7.91 0.27 7.98
N ARG A 57 -7.32 -0.92 7.80
CA ARG A 57 -6.97 -1.80 8.92
C ARG A 57 -5.96 -1.14 9.85
N GLN A 58 -4.90 -0.54 9.32
CA GLN A 58 -3.90 0.19 10.11
C GLN A 58 -4.55 1.31 10.94
N LEU A 59 -5.44 2.10 10.34
CA LEU A 59 -6.18 3.15 11.04
C LEU A 59 -7.12 2.59 12.11
N THR A 60 -7.82 1.48 11.84
CA THR A 60 -8.65 0.82 12.85
C THR A 60 -7.83 0.41 14.07
N TRP A 61 -6.66 -0.20 13.85
CA TRP A 61 -5.74 -0.56 14.93
C TRP A 61 -5.27 0.67 15.72
N LEU A 62 -4.82 1.72 15.03
CA LEU A 62 -4.33 2.95 15.68
C LEU A 62 -5.41 3.66 16.50
N ARG A 63 -6.68 3.65 16.06
CA ARG A 63 -7.80 4.25 16.81
C ARG A 63 -8.07 3.55 18.14
N GLY A 64 -7.82 2.25 18.22
CA GLY A 64 -8.01 1.47 19.45
C GLY A 64 -6.80 1.46 20.38
N TRP A 65 -5.66 2.04 19.96
CA TRP A 65 -4.41 1.95 20.70
C TRP A 65 -4.31 3.08 21.76
N PRO A 66 -4.21 2.75 23.06
CA PRO A 66 -4.11 3.77 24.11
C PRO A 66 -2.74 4.47 24.07
N PHE A 67 -2.70 5.78 24.29
CA PHE A 67 -1.46 6.59 24.28
C PHE A 67 -0.83 6.85 22.89
N VAL A 68 -1.62 6.88 21.81
CA VAL A 68 -1.17 7.33 20.49
C VAL A 68 -1.28 8.85 20.35
N LYS A 69 -0.17 9.52 20.01
CA LYS A 69 -0.17 10.91 19.55
C LYS A 69 -0.24 10.95 18.04
N VAL A 70 -1.34 11.46 17.49
CA VAL A 70 -1.50 11.65 16.04
C VAL A 70 -0.67 12.85 15.59
N LEU A 71 0.15 12.65 14.57
CA LEU A 71 0.89 13.72 13.90
C LEU A 71 0.28 13.98 12.52
N PRO A 72 0.18 15.23 12.08
CA PRO A 72 -0.27 15.53 10.72
C PRO A 72 0.75 14.98 9.70
N SER A 73 0.25 14.50 8.56
CA SER A 73 1.09 14.26 7.38
C SER A 73 1.72 15.58 6.92
N ALA A 74 2.82 15.56 6.18
CA ALA A 74 3.48 16.78 5.67
C ALA A 74 2.51 17.74 4.96
N GLU A 75 1.53 17.21 4.22
CA GLU A 75 0.45 17.99 3.58
C GLU A 75 -0.54 18.58 4.59
N GLY A 76 -0.85 17.85 5.67
CA GLY A 76 -1.70 18.32 6.75
C GLY A 76 -1.00 19.29 7.71
N ALA A 77 0.32 19.20 7.83
CA ALA A 77 1.15 20.05 8.66
C ALA A 77 1.25 21.46 8.05
N ALA A 78 1.42 21.54 6.73
CA ALA A 78 1.37 22.81 5.99
C ALA A 78 -0.01 23.48 6.12
N ALA A 79 -1.11 22.72 6.04
CA ALA A 79 -2.46 23.23 6.20
C ALA A 79 -2.78 23.75 7.63
N THR A 80 -2.27 23.06 8.66
CA THR A 80 -2.45 23.49 10.06
C THR A 80 -1.58 24.69 10.43
N ALA A 81 -0.35 24.77 9.92
CA ALA A 81 0.51 25.93 10.10
C ALA A 81 -0.07 27.18 9.43
N SER A 82 -0.63 27.05 8.21
CA SER A 82 -1.24 28.18 7.51
C SER A 82 -2.53 28.68 8.18
N ALA A 83 -3.27 27.81 8.87
CA ALA A 83 -4.45 28.19 9.64
C ALA A 83 -4.10 28.91 10.95
N ALA A 84 -2.96 28.58 11.58
CA ALA A 84 -2.50 29.25 12.80
C ALA A 84 -2.02 30.69 12.55
N ILE A 85 -1.48 30.98 11.36
CA ILE A 85 -1.00 32.32 10.99
C ILE A 85 -2.15 33.27 10.60
N ALA A 86 -3.32 32.74 10.23
CA ALA A 86 -4.48 33.52 9.79
C ALA A 86 -5.42 33.95 10.94
N VAL A 87 -5.07 33.65 12.20
CA VAL A 87 -5.85 34.01 13.40
C VAL A 87 -5.15 35.14 14.21
N ASP A 88 -4.00 35.62 13.73
CA ASP A 88 -3.32 36.85 14.18
C ASP A 88 -3.53 37.99 13.15
#